data_AF-A0A4D6M7I7-F1
#
_entry.id   AF-A0A4D6M7I7-F1
#
_cell.length_a   1.000
_cell.length_b   1.000
_cell.length_c   1.000
_cell.angle_alpha   90.00
_cell.angle_beta   90.00
_cell.angle_gamma   90.00
#
_symmetry.space_group_name_H-M   'P 1'
#
loop_
_entity.id
_entity.type
_entity.pdbx_description
1 polymer ?
#
loop_
_entity_poly.entity_id
_entity_poly.type
_entity_poly.pdbx_seq_one_letter_code
_entity_poly.pdbx_strand_id
1 'polypeptide(L)'
;MFDPRLQAKILNVVDVSYGGENGFNQAIELSAELLSNVKFIQEKRLIGKYFEEISQDTGKYVFGVDDTLKALEMGAVEILIVWENLDINRYVLKDSSTGEILIKHFNKEQEGNQSNFRDAVTSAELEVQEKMPLLEWFANEYKKFGCSLEFVTNKSQEGSQFCRGFGGIGGILRYQLDIRSFDELSDDGEVGEDSD
;
A
#
# COMPACT_ATOMS: atom_id res chain seq x y z
N MET A 1 40.16 -7.82 -13.58
CA MET A 1 38.93 -7.61 -14.37
C MET A 1 37.82 -7.30 -13.38
N PHE A 2 37.05 -6.23 -13.60
CA PHE A 2 35.97 -5.83 -12.68
C PHE A 2 34.74 -6.72 -12.89
N ASP A 3 34.03 -7.08 -11.81
CA ASP A 3 32.87 -7.98 -11.89
C ASP A 3 31.71 -7.31 -12.66
N PRO A 4 31.18 -7.93 -13.73
CA PRO A 4 30.04 -7.39 -14.47
C PRO A 4 28.79 -7.11 -13.61
N ARG A 5 28.59 -7.86 -12.52
CA ARG A 5 27.46 -7.65 -11.59
C ARG A 5 27.61 -6.36 -10.79
N LEU A 6 28.84 -5.96 -10.49
CA LEU A 6 29.14 -4.69 -9.83
C LEU A 6 29.11 -3.54 -10.84
N GLN A 7 29.55 -3.79 -12.08
CA GLN A 7 29.51 -2.80 -13.14
C GLN A 7 28.09 -2.29 -13.42
N ALA A 8 27.09 -3.18 -13.39
CA ALA A 8 25.68 -2.82 -13.54
C ALA A 8 25.12 -1.95 -12.40
N LYS A 9 25.80 -1.89 -11.25
CA LYS A 9 25.40 -1.07 -10.08
C LYS A 9 26.12 0.28 -10.00
N ILE A 10 27.04 0.57 -10.93
CA ILE A 10 27.71 1.87 -10.99
C ILE A 10 26.73 2.91 -11.51
N LEU A 11 26.34 3.85 -10.64
CA LEU A 11 25.42 4.94 -10.97
C LEU A 11 26.13 6.12 -11.64
N ASN A 12 27.34 6.47 -11.17
CA ASN A 12 28.13 7.55 -11.72
C ASN A 12 29.63 7.35 -11.40
N VAL A 13 30.50 8.00 -12.16
CA VAL A 13 31.93 8.14 -11.89
C VAL A 13 32.20 9.60 -11.56
N VAL A 14 32.85 9.86 -10.44
CA VAL A 14 33.12 11.21 -9.94
C VAL A 14 34.63 11.42 -9.85
N ASP A 15 35.08 12.52 -10.43
CA ASP A 15 36.47 12.96 -10.33
C ASP A 15 36.66 13.81 -9.06
N VAL A 16 37.68 13.50 -8.28
CA VAL A 16 38.01 14.20 -7.01
C VAL A 16 39.41 14.78 -7.06
N SER A 17 39.57 15.97 -6.46
CA SER A 17 40.84 16.72 -6.50
C SER A 17 41.88 16.20 -5.51
N TYR A 18 41.44 15.48 -4.48
CA TYR A 18 42.29 14.93 -3.43
C TYR A 18 42.08 13.43 -3.28
N GLY A 19 43.13 12.71 -2.87
CA GLY A 19 43.05 11.29 -2.50
C GLY A 19 42.74 11.10 -1.02
N GLY A 20 42.41 9.86 -0.63
CA GLY A 20 42.13 9.49 0.76
C GLY A 20 40.78 9.99 1.26
N GLU A 21 40.65 10.21 2.57
CA GLU A 21 39.37 10.56 3.23
C GLU A 21 38.80 11.91 2.77
N ASN A 22 39.66 12.88 2.46
CA ASN A 22 39.24 14.20 1.99
C ASN A 22 38.61 14.12 0.58
N GLY A 23 39.18 13.29 -0.30
CA GLY A 23 38.59 12.99 -1.60
C GLY A 23 37.27 12.23 -1.49
N PHE A 24 37.18 11.30 -0.54
CA PHE A 24 35.96 10.55 -0.29
C PHE A 24 34.80 11.44 0.17
N ASN A 25 35.03 12.37 1.10
CA ASN A 25 34.03 13.34 1.51
C ASN A 25 33.58 14.24 0.34
N GLN A 26 34.51 14.67 -0.50
CA GLN A 26 34.19 15.45 -1.71
C GLN A 26 33.34 14.63 -2.70
N ALA A 27 33.66 13.36 -2.93
CA ALA A 27 32.87 12.46 -3.77
C ALA A 27 31.44 12.29 -3.24
N ILE A 28 31.27 12.21 -1.91
CA ILE A 28 29.95 12.12 -1.27
C ILE A 28 29.13 13.38 -1.55
N GLU A 29 29.72 14.57 -1.36
CA GLU A 29 29.02 15.83 -1.61
C GLU A 29 28.58 15.96 -3.08
N LEU A 30 29.47 15.63 -4.02
CA LEU A 30 29.16 15.65 -5.45
C LEU A 30 28.12 14.59 -5.86
N SER A 31 28.08 13.46 -5.15
CA SER A 31 27.14 12.37 -5.43
C SER A 31 25.78 12.54 -4.74
N ALA A 32 25.64 13.46 -3.79
CA ALA A 32 24.45 13.61 -2.96
C ALA A 32 23.19 13.89 -3.80
N GLU A 33 23.29 14.75 -4.82
CA GLU A 33 22.17 15.06 -5.72
C GLU A 33 21.71 13.84 -6.51
N LEU A 34 22.67 13.08 -7.07
CA LEU A 34 22.36 11.87 -7.84
C LEU A 34 21.73 10.80 -6.95
N LEU A 35 22.27 10.58 -5.75
CA LEU A 35 21.74 9.60 -4.79
C LEU A 35 20.32 9.96 -4.34
N SER A 36 20.02 11.24 -4.15
CA SER A 36 18.66 11.72 -3.87
C SER A 36 17.69 11.34 -5.00
N ASN A 37 18.12 11.49 -6.25
CA ASN A 37 17.32 11.17 -7.43
C ASN A 37 17.11 9.67 -7.64
N VAL A 38 17.96 8.79 -7.10
CA VAL A 38 17.80 7.33 -7.25
C VAL A 38 16.48 6.83 -6.65
N LYS A 39 16.09 7.31 -5.45
CA LYS A 39 14.80 6.92 -4.84
C LYS A 39 13.63 7.32 -5.74
N PHE A 40 13.67 8.52 -6.31
CA PHE A 40 12.65 9.00 -7.23
C PHE A 40 12.56 8.20 -8.52
N ILE A 41 13.70 7.81 -9.10
CA ILE A 41 13.74 6.99 -10.32
C ILE A 41 13.18 5.59 -10.04
N GLN A 42 13.49 5.00 -8.89
CA GLN A 42 12.94 3.71 -8.48
C GLN A 42 11.43 3.80 -8.26
N GLU A 43 10.95 4.81 -7.54
CA GLU A 43 9.52 5.07 -7.32
C GLU A 43 8.78 5.22 -8.66
N LYS A 44 9.29 6.08 -9.55
CA LYS A 44 8.70 6.29 -10.87
C LYS A 44 8.62 4.99 -11.68
N ARG A 45 9.66 4.16 -11.63
CA ARG A 45 9.69 2.87 -12.32
C ARG A 45 8.70 1.88 -11.72
N LEU A 46 8.54 1.87 -10.40
CA LEU A 46 7.60 0.99 -9.71
C LEU A 46 6.16 1.35 -10.06
N ILE A 47 5.79 2.62 -9.91
CA ILE A 47 4.44 3.11 -10.23
C ILE A 47 4.18 3.00 -11.74
N GLY A 48 5.20 3.21 -12.58
CA GLY A 48 5.09 2.98 -14.02
C GLY A 48 4.69 1.54 -14.37
N LYS A 49 5.30 0.54 -13.72
CA LYS A 49 4.89 -0.87 -13.89
C LYS A 49 3.46 -1.11 -13.42
N TYR A 50 3.07 -0.54 -12.29
CA TYR A 50 1.70 -0.64 -11.78
C TYR A 50 0.68 -0.07 -12.78
N PHE A 51 0.94 1.10 -13.37
CA PHE A 51 0.07 1.67 -14.40
C PHE A 51 0.07 0.89 -15.72
N GLU A 52 1.18 0.23 -16.06
CA GLU A 52 1.24 -0.64 -17.22
C GLU A 52 0.32 -1.86 -17.05
N GLU A 53 0.29 -2.50 -15.88
CA GLU A 53 -0.65 -3.59 -15.57
C GLU A 53 -2.12 -3.15 -15.66
N ILE A 54 -2.43 -1.93 -15.19
CA ILE A 54 -3.77 -1.34 -15.34
C ILE A 54 -4.12 -1.10 -16.81
N SER A 55 -3.17 -0.52 -17.56
CA SER A 55 -3.40 -0.15 -18.97
C SER A 55 -3.54 -1.35 -19.90
N GLN A 56 -2.88 -2.47 -19.54
CA GLN A 56 -2.94 -3.72 -20.28
C GLN A 56 -4.12 -4.61 -19.87
N ASP A 57 -4.90 -4.22 -18.86
CA ASP A 57 -6.06 -4.96 -18.34
C ASP A 57 -5.72 -6.43 -18.01
N THR A 58 -4.52 -6.65 -17.45
CA THR A 58 -4.05 -7.99 -17.06
C THR A 58 -4.78 -8.54 -15.84
N GLY A 59 -5.52 -7.68 -15.13
CA GLY A 59 -6.19 -7.97 -13.86
C GLY A 59 -5.22 -8.32 -12.71
N LYS A 60 -3.93 -7.97 -12.84
CA LYS A 60 -2.89 -8.20 -11.82
C LYS A 60 -2.61 -6.97 -10.96
N TYR A 61 -3.62 -6.16 -10.71
CA TYR A 61 -3.50 -4.98 -9.88
C TYR A 61 -4.67 -4.92 -8.91
N VAL A 62 -4.44 -4.25 -7.78
CA VAL A 62 -5.47 -3.96 -6.79
C VAL A 62 -5.35 -2.51 -6.35
N PHE A 63 -6.48 -1.87 -6.08
CA PHE A 63 -6.56 -0.50 -5.59
C PHE A 63 -7.67 -0.40 -4.55
N GLY A 64 -7.59 0.59 -3.67
CA GLY A 64 -8.56 0.75 -2.58
C GLY A 64 -8.24 -0.10 -1.37
N VAL A 65 -8.74 0.31 -0.21
CA VAL A 65 -8.35 -0.27 1.09
C VAL A 65 -8.92 -1.68 1.24
N ASP A 66 -10.22 -1.84 1.01
CA ASP A 66 -10.93 -3.09 1.21
C ASP A 66 -10.42 -4.19 0.28
N ASP A 67 -10.28 -3.88 -1.01
CA ASP A 67 -9.78 -4.80 -2.02
C ASP A 67 -8.32 -5.18 -1.77
N THR A 68 -7.47 -4.22 -1.41
CA THR A 68 -6.06 -4.48 -1.10
C THR A 68 -5.92 -5.38 0.12
N LEU A 69 -6.77 -5.19 1.14
CA LEU A 69 -6.79 -6.04 2.33
C LEU A 69 -7.27 -7.45 2.01
N LYS A 70 -8.36 -7.61 1.26
CA LYS A 70 -8.84 -8.93 0.79
C LYS A 70 -7.74 -9.65 -0.01
N ALA A 71 -7.08 -8.95 -0.94
CA ALA A 71 -5.99 -9.52 -1.72
C ALA A 71 -4.76 -9.89 -0.87
N LEU A 72 -4.50 -9.11 0.19
CA LEU A 72 -3.41 -9.38 1.13
C LEU A 72 -3.70 -10.62 1.99
N GLU A 73 -4.94 -10.78 2.47
CA GLU A 73 -5.39 -11.96 3.22
C GLU A 73 -5.33 -13.24 2.39
N MET A 74 -5.63 -13.15 1.08
CA MET A 74 -5.46 -14.26 0.13
C MET A 74 -4.00 -14.53 -0.23
N GLY A 75 -3.05 -13.70 0.21
CA GLY A 75 -1.63 -13.82 -0.14
C GLY A 75 -1.34 -13.61 -1.63
N ALA A 76 -2.23 -12.90 -2.34
CA ALA A 76 -2.12 -12.66 -3.78
C ALA A 76 -1.16 -11.52 -4.13
N VAL A 77 -0.88 -10.62 -3.18
CA VAL A 77 -0.08 -9.42 -3.40
C VAL A 77 1.41 -9.77 -3.50
N GLU A 78 2.05 -9.37 -4.59
CA GLU A 78 3.50 -9.43 -4.77
C GLU A 78 4.17 -8.21 -4.15
N ILE A 79 3.74 -7.02 -4.61
CA ILE A 79 4.29 -5.74 -4.20
C ILE A 79 3.14 -4.86 -3.74
N LEU A 80 3.16 -4.48 -2.46
CA LEU A 80 2.21 -3.57 -1.85
C LEU A 80 2.79 -2.14 -1.93
N ILE A 81 2.06 -1.25 -2.59
CA ILE A 81 2.45 0.15 -2.82
C ILE A 81 1.60 1.03 -1.91
N VAL A 82 2.25 1.74 -0.99
CA VAL A 82 1.55 2.58 -0.01
C VAL A 82 2.12 3.99 -0.02
N TRP A 83 1.24 4.98 -0.04
CA TRP A 83 1.65 6.38 0.09
C TRP A 83 2.12 6.68 1.51
N GLU A 84 3.28 7.34 1.65
CA GLU A 84 3.87 7.67 2.97
C GLU A 84 2.93 8.51 3.87
N ASN A 85 2.05 9.33 3.29
CA ASN A 85 1.09 10.17 4.02
C ASN A 85 -0.34 9.60 3.97
N LEU A 86 -0.48 8.28 3.94
CA LEU A 86 -1.79 7.64 3.99
C LEU A 86 -2.49 7.93 5.32
N ASP A 87 -3.63 8.60 5.25
CA ASP A 87 -4.37 9.09 6.42
C ASP A 87 -5.52 8.15 6.79
N ILE A 88 -5.21 6.85 6.81
CA ILE A 88 -6.14 5.77 7.16
C ILE A 88 -5.68 5.14 8.46
N ASN A 89 -6.59 5.09 9.41
CA ASN A 89 -6.38 4.40 10.68
C ASN A 89 -7.18 3.10 10.71
N ARG A 90 -6.54 2.05 11.22
CA ARG A 90 -7.15 0.77 11.52
C ARG A 90 -7.70 0.80 12.95
N TYR A 91 -8.99 0.58 13.06
CA TYR A 91 -9.72 0.54 14.32
C TYR A 91 -10.15 -0.89 14.62
N VAL A 92 -9.78 -1.36 15.80
CA VAL A 92 -10.30 -2.62 16.36
C VAL A 92 -11.44 -2.23 17.29
N LEU A 93 -12.66 -2.42 16.79
CA LEU A 93 -13.89 -2.15 17.49
C LEU A 93 -14.38 -3.44 18.15
N LYS A 94 -14.89 -3.34 19.37
CA LYS A 94 -15.57 -4.43 20.05
C LYS A 94 -17.00 -4.04 20.30
N ASP A 95 -17.94 -4.89 19.92
CA ASP A 95 -19.33 -4.71 20.30
C ASP A 95 -19.51 -5.08 21.78
N SER A 96 -20.06 -4.14 22.55
CA SER A 96 -20.36 -4.33 23.97
C SER A 96 -21.44 -5.38 24.21
N SER A 97 -22.32 -5.60 23.22
CA SER A 97 -23.49 -6.47 23.33
C SER A 97 -23.23 -7.91 22.88
N THR A 98 -22.53 -8.11 21.77
CA THR A 98 -22.21 -9.44 21.21
C THR A 98 -20.82 -9.93 21.57
N GLY A 99 -19.91 -9.02 21.95
CA GLY A 99 -18.51 -9.33 22.19
C GLY A 99 -17.68 -9.57 20.93
N GLU A 100 -18.27 -9.42 19.73
CA GLU A 100 -17.58 -9.58 18.46
C GLU A 100 -16.57 -8.45 18.23
N ILE A 101 -15.45 -8.82 17.59
CA ILE A 101 -14.36 -7.90 17.25
C ILE A 101 -14.47 -7.56 15.77
N LEU A 102 -14.79 -6.31 15.46
CA LEU A 102 -14.89 -5.78 14.11
C LEU A 102 -13.68 -4.91 13.81
N ILE A 103 -12.97 -5.21 12.73
CA ILE A 103 -11.86 -4.38 12.25
C ILE A 103 -12.40 -3.47 11.16
N LYS A 104 -12.37 -2.16 11.38
CA LYS A 104 -12.77 -1.15 10.39
C LYS A 104 -11.61 -0.22 10.07
N HIS A 105 -11.56 0.23 8.83
CA HIS A 105 -10.56 1.19 8.34
C HIS A 105 -11.28 2.50 8.05
N PHE A 106 -10.84 3.59 8.69
CA PHE A 106 -11.48 4.89 8.55
C PHE A 106 -10.49 5.95 8.07
N ASN A 107 -10.95 6.77 7.13
CA ASN A 107 -10.33 8.05 6.78
C ASN A 107 -10.63 9.12 7.85
N LYS A 108 -9.86 10.20 7.91
CA LYS A 108 -10.12 11.35 8.82
C LYS A 108 -11.55 11.90 8.75
N GLU A 109 -12.17 11.90 7.58
CA GLU A 109 -13.56 12.37 7.41
C GLU A 109 -14.57 11.40 8.01
N GLN A 110 -14.27 10.10 7.98
CA GLN A 110 -15.11 9.05 8.56
C GLN A 110 -14.91 8.93 10.08
N GLU A 111 -13.73 9.30 10.61
CA GLU A 111 -13.49 9.43 12.06
C GLU A 111 -14.43 10.47 12.70
N GLY A 112 -14.81 11.52 11.96
CA GLY A 112 -15.70 12.57 12.45
C GLY A 112 -17.17 12.16 12.55
N ASN A 113 -17.56 11.08 11.90
CA ASN A 113 -18.94 10.60 11.88
C ASN A 113 -19.17 9.60 13.02
N GLN A 114 -19.80 10.05 14.10
CA GLN A 114 -20.23 9.19 15.21
C GLN A 114 -21.11 8.02 14.79
N SER A 115 -21.82 8.11 13.65
CA SER A 115 -22.59 7.01 13.09
C SER A 115 -21.75 5.78 12.73
N ASN A 116 -20.45 5.94 12.44
CA ASN A 116 -19.58 4.83 12.08
C ASN A 116 -19.14 3.97 13.28
N PHE A 117 -19.28 4.51 14.49
CA PHE A 117 -19.04 3.84 15.77
C PHE A 117 -20.33 3.25 16.36
N ARG A 118 -21.43 3.30 15.63
CA ARG A 118 -22.66 2.60 15.96
C ARG A 118 -22.87 1.47 14.97
N ASP A 119 -23.25 0.31 15.50
CA ASP A 119 -23.55 -0.82 14.64
C ASP A 119 -24.84 -0.56 13.85
N ALA A 120 -24.84 -0.90 12.56
CA ALA A 120 -25.95 -0.64 11.64
C ALA A 120 -27.19 -1.48 11.99
N VAL A 121 -27.00 -2.59 12.70
CA VAL A 121 -28.03 -3.57 13.03
C VAL A 121 -28.55 -3.40 14.47
N THR A 122 -27.67 -3.16 15.44
CA THR A 122 -28.04 -3.14 16.88
C THR A 122 -28.08 -1.75 17.50
N SER A 123 -27.65 -0.69 16.79
CA SER A 123 -27.49 0.67 17.36
C SER A 123 -26.64 0.70 18.65
N ALA A 124 -25.88 -0.36 18.93
CA ALA A 124 -25.00 -0.46 20.07
C ALA A 124 -23.74 0.38 19.83
N GLU A 125 -23.21 0.97 20.90
CA GLU A 125 -21.94 1.71 20.84
C GLU A 125 -20.78 0.71 20.74
N LEU A 126 -20.00 0.84 19.67
CA LEU A 126 -18.80 0.04 19.44
C LEU A 126 -17.65 0.67 20.24
N GLU A 127 -17.07 -0.10 21.16
CA GLU A 127 -15.94 0.34 21.96
C GLU A 127 -14.65 0.24 21.14
N VAL A 128 -13.90 1.35 21.06
CA VAL A 128 -12.59 1.36 20.40
C VAL A 128 -11.57 0.73 21.35
N GLN A 129 -11.16 -0.50 21.09
CA GLN A 129 -10.09 -1.13 21.86
C GLN A 129 -8.71 -0.65 21.40
N GLU A 130 -8.51 -0.54 20.09
CA GLU A 130 -7.20 -0.20 19.55
C GLU A 130 -7.34 0.70 18.31
N LYS A 131 -6.50 1.74 18.26
CA LYS A 131 -6.33 2.63 17.11
C LYS A 131 -4.86 2.56 16.69
N MET A 132 -4.61 2.10 15.47
CA MET A 132 -3.26 2.04 14.90
C MET A 132 -3.28 2.61 13.47
N PRO A 133 -2.28 3.42 13.07
CA PRO A 133 -2.13 3.82 11.67
C PRO A 133 -1.97 2.60 10.77
N LEU A 134 -2.69 2.58 9.64
CA LEU A 134 -2.63 1.43 8.73
C LEU A 134 -1.21 1.23 8.15
N LEU A 135 -0.48 2.32 7.97
CA LEU A 135 0.93 2.32 7.54
C LEU A 135 1.83 1.53 8.51
N GLU A 136 1.66 1.75 9.82
CA GLU A 136 2.43 1.04 10.85
C GLU A 136 2.04 -0.43 10.92
N TRP A 137 0.75 -0.73 10.76
CA TRP A 137 0.28 -2.11 10.71
C TRP A 137 0.89 -2.88 9.53
N PHE A 138 0.92 -2.30 8.33
CA PHE A 138 1.59 -2.92 7.19
C PHE A 138 3.08 -3.15 7.47
N ALA A 139 3.77 -2.20 8.08
CA ALA A 139 5.19 -2.35 8.42
C ALA A 139 5.48 -3.51 9.39
N ASN A 140 4.51 -3.88 10.23
CA ASN A 140 4.64 -5.01 11.15
C ASN A 140 4.24 -6.35 10.50
N GLU A 141 3.18 -6.35 9.68
CA GLU A 141 2.53 -7.58 9.23
C GLU A 141 2.94 -8.03 7.82
N TYR A 142 3.54 -7.16 6.98
CA TYR A 142 3.87 -7.48 5.57
C TYR A 142 4.67 -8.78 5.38
N LYS A 143 5.58 -9.08 6.32
CA LYS A 143 6.42 -10.30 6.25
C LYS A 143 5.62 -11.59 6.36
N LYS A 144 4.50 -11.58 7.09
CA LYS A 144 3.65 -12.78 7.26
C LYS A 144 2.88 -13.11 6.00
N PHE A 145 2.50 -12.08 5.23
CA PHE A 145 1.83 -12.23 3.94
C PHE A 145 2.79 -12.52 2.79
N GLY A 146 4.10 -12.34 3.00
CA GLY A 146 5.11 -12.57 1.97
C GLY A 146 5.08 -11.54 0.84
N CYS A 147 4.53 -10.36 1.07
CA CYS A 147 4.53 -9.26 0.11
C CYS A 147 5.76 -8.35 0.31
N SER A 148 6.14 -7.62 -0.74
CA SER A 148 7.15 -6.56 -0.66
C SER A 148 6.45 -5.22 -0.42
N LEU A 149 6.71 -4.57 0.70
CA LEU A 149 6.14 -3.26 1.02
C LEU A 149 7.03 -2.15 0.47
N GLU A 150 6.46 -1.32 -0.40
CA GLU A 150 7.15 -0.18 -1.01
C GLU A 150 6.39 1.12 -0.71
N PHE A 151 7.12 2.09 -0.15
CA PHE A 151 6.58 3.41 0.18
C PHE A 151 6.84 4.41 -0.94
N VAL A 152 5.78 5.10 -1.36
CA VAL A 152 5.84 6.08 -2.44
C VAL A 152 5.48 7.49 -1.96
N THR A 153 5.95 8.49 -2.68
CA THR A 153 5.65 9.91 -2.45
C THR A 153 4.78 10.49 -3.56
N ASN A 154 4.28 11.70 -3.37
CA ASN A 154 3.52 12.44 -4.39
C ASN A 154 4.39 13.43 -5.20
N LYS A 155 5.72 13.32 -5.12
CA LYS A 155 6.63 14.25 -5.81
C LYS A 155 6.72 13.98 -7.31
N SER A 156 6.48 12.75 -7.74
CA SER A 156 6.41 12.37 -9.15
C SER A 156 5.00 12.61 -9.73
N GLN A 157 4.89 12.78 -11.05
CA GLN A 157 3.60 12.92 -11.72
C GLN A 157 2.77 11.64 -11.55
N GLU A 158 3.43 10.49 -11.70
CA GLU A 158 2.88 9.16 -11.50
C GLU A 158 2.43 8.95 -10.04
N GLY A 159 3.26 9.35 -9.07
CA GLY A 159 2.92 9.30 -7.64
C GLY A 159 1.73 10.19 -7.28
N SER A 160 1.66 11.40 -7.86
CA SER A 160 0.50 12.28 -7.70
C SER A 160 -0.80 11.65 -8.25
N GLN A 161 -0.73 10.97 -9.40
CA GLN A 161 -1.86 10.23 -9.96
C GLN A 161 -2.26 9.03 -9.08
N PHE A 162 -1.29 8.29 -8.55
CA PHE A 162 -1.56 7.18 -7.62
C PHE A 162 -2.27 7.67 -6.35
N CYS A 163 -1.77 8.73 -5.72
CA CYS A 163 -2.35 9.27 -4.49
C CYS A 163 -3.78 9.82 -4.70
N ARG A 164 -3.99 10.60 -5.78
CA ARG A 164 -5.29 11.25 -6.04
C ARG A 164 -6.30 10.36 -6.74
N GLY A 165 -5.85 9.47 -7.62
CA GLY A 165 -6.71 8.62 -8.44
C GLY A 165 -7.08 7.30 -7.77
N PHE A 166 -6.17 6.72 -6.98
CA PHE A 166 -6.32 5.38 -6.41
C PHE A 166 -6.34 5.37 -4.86
N GLY A 167 -6.45 6.54 -4.23
CA GLY A 167 -6.56 6.66 -2.78
C GLY A 167 -5.25 6.39 -2.02
N GLY A 168 -4.11 6.37 -2.71
CA GLY A 168 -2.79 6.22 -2.08
C GLY A 168 -2.48 4.82 -1.54
N ILE A 169 -3.29 3.81 -1.88
CA ILE A 169 -3.06 2.41 -1.57
C ILE A 169 -3.35 1.54 -2.79
N GLY A 170 -2.47 0.58 -3.05
CA GLY A 170 -2.66 -0.39 -4.11
C GLY A 170 -1.53 -1.41 -4.13
N GLY A 171 -1.60 -2.34 -5.07
CA GLY A 171 -0.59 -3.38 -5.17
C GLY A 171 -0.57 -4.07 -6.52
N ILE A 172 0.55 -4.69 -6.81
CA ILE A 172 0.72 -5.60 -7.94
C ILE A 172 0.52 -7.02 -7.41
N LEU A 173 -0.37 -7.75 -8.07
CA LEU A 173 -0.73 -9.13 -7.70
C LEU A 173 0.16 -10.12 -8.47
N ARG A 174 0.46 -11.26 -7.82
CA ARG A 174 1.22 -12.37 -8.43
C ARG A 174 0.45 -13.06 -9.55
N TYR A 175 -0.88 -13.09 -9.42
CA TYR A 175 -1.80 -13.71 -10.35
C TYR A 175 -3.04 -12.82 -10.52
N GLN A 176 -3.74 -13.02 -11.65
CA GLN A 176 -4.97 -12.29 -11.93
C GLN A 176 -6.03 -12.65 -10.88
N LEU A 177 -6.66 -11.64 -10.30
CA LEU A 177 -7.69 -11.83 -9.29
C LEU A 177 -8.90 -11.01 -9.69
N ASP A 178 -10.00 -11.69 -10.00
CA ASP A 178 -11.28 -11.02 -10.27
C ASP A 178 -11.93 -10.63 -8.94
N ILE A 179 -11.64 -9.42 -8.51
CA ILE A 179 -12.21 -8.85 -7.28
C ILE A 179 -13.70 -8.56 -7.45
N ARG A 180 -14.16 -8.29 -8.68
CA ARG A 180 -15.58 -8.06 -9.01
C ARG A 180 -16.47 -9.26 -8.69
N SER A 181 -15.98 -10.49 -8.87
CA SER A 181 -16.73 -11.70 -8.51
C SER A 181 -16.92 -11.87 -7.01
N PHE A 182 -16.15 -11.17 -6.16
CA PHE A 182 -16.30 -11.26 -4.71
C PHE A 182 -17.37 -10.31 -4.16
N ASP A 183 -17.65 -9.19 -4.82
CA ASP A 183 -18.77 -8.31 -4.42
C ASP A 183 -20.13 -8.95 -4.77
N GLU A 184 -20.22 -9.70 -5.87
CA GLU A 184 -21.44 -10.42 -6.25
C GLU A 184 -21.76 -11.60 -5.31
N LEU A 185 -20.74 -12.22 -4.70
CA LEU A 185 -20.94 -13.32 -3.74
C LEU A 185 -21.37 -12.84 -2.34
N SER A 186 -21.19 -11.55 -2.03
CA SER A 186 -21.62 -10.97 -0.76
C SER A 186 -23.08 -10.53 -0.72
N ASP A 187 -23.78 -10.49 -1.88
CA ASP A 187 -25.19 -10.05 -1.97
C ASP A 187 -26.20 -11.20 -2.09
N ASP A 188 -25.74 -12.46 -2.22
CA ASP A 188 -26.60 -13.62 -2.51
C ASP A 188 -26.84 -14.53 -1.28
N GLY A 189 -26.95 -13.92 -0.10
CA GLY A 189 -27.04 -14.62 1.19
C GLY A 189 -28.39 -14.60 1.91
N GLU A 190 -29.39 -13.84 1.44
CA GLU A 190 -30.74 -13.83 2.04
C GLU A 190 -31.84 -13.79 0.97
N VAL A 191 -32.25 -14.96 0.47
CA VAL A 191 -33.68 -15.31 0.38
C VAL A 191 -33.84 -16.82 0.58
N GLY A 192 -34.20 -17.21 1.80
CA GLY A 192 -34.98 -18.43 1.99
C GLY A 192 -36.47 -18.08 1.88
N GLU A 193 -37.20 -18.76 1.00
CA GLU A 193 -38.51 -19.40 1.23
C GLU A 193 -39.22 -19.73 -0.10
N ASP A 194 -39.50 -21.03 -0.26
CA ASP A 194 -40.70 -21.66 -0.80
C ASP A 194 -41.45 -21.08 -2.02
N SER A 195 -41.57 -21.90 -3.08
CA SER A 195 -42.85 -22.47 -3.59
C SER A 195 -42.77 -22.83 -5.08
N ASP A 196 -42.75 -24.14 -5.40
CA ASP A 196 -43.72 -24.87 -6.26
C ASP A 196 -43.24 -26.31 -6.54
#